data_AF-K2DP37-F1
#
_entry.id   AF-K2DP37-F1
#
_cell.length_a   1.000
_cell.length_b   1.000
_cell.length_c   1.000
_cell.angle_alpha   90.00
_cell.angle_beta   90.00
_cell.angle_gamma   90.00
#
_symmetry.space_group_name_H-M   'P 1'
#
loop_
_entity.id
_entity.type
_entity.pdbx_description
1 polymer ?
#
loop_
_entity_poly.entity_id
_entity_poly.type
_entity_poly.pdbx_seq_one_letter_code
_entity_poly.pdbx_strand_id
1 'polypeptide(L)'
;MQAHNPVYDLTKSFKEFKAINSSKPMIPTGPAFRESGWQPTPAEVKDFLDCAKSLGCTGANMYSWDDSRTVLPDVWNQVANYSWPAPSQPIPPSNDILDKFFVMLNTVTYDKVLDLYTDDAVHVSSEKTIQGKDNIRVFYGQLLANNLPAGNFKITNQTNNGETRHFTWTCTSSRGNVYDGSDTIGIKDGKIAYHYTHFTIS
;
A
#
# COMPACT_ATOMS: atom_id res chain seq x y z
N MET A 1 -10.24 -22.52 -27.17
CA MET A 1 -9.01 -22.10 -26.45
C MET A 1 -8.06 -23.30 -26.38
N GLN A 2 -6.74 -23.12 -26.46
CA GLN A 2 -5.76 -24.23 -26.40
C GLN A 2 -4.58 -23.97 -25.44
N ALA A 3 -4.52 -22.80 -24.80
CA ALA A 3 -3.39 -22.42 -23.97
C ALA A 3 -3.45 -23.13 -22.60
N HIS A 4 -2.36 -23.80 -22.24
CA HIS A 4 -2.19 -24.56 -20.99
C HIS A 4 -0.85 -24.25 -20.32
N ASN A 5 -0.27 -23.07 -20.62
CA ASN A 5 1.01 -22.63 -20.07
C ASN A 5 0.87 -21.29 -19.33
N PRO A 6 0.18 -21.28 -18.17
CA PRO A 6 -0.12 -20.06 -17.44
C PRO A 6 1.14 -19.29 -17.02
N VAL A 7 2.24 -20.00 -16.76
CA VAL A 7 3.52 -19.38 -16.38
C VAL A 7 4.09 -18.55 -17.53
N TYR A 8 4.14 -19.11 -18.74
CA TYR A 8 4.61 -18.40 -19.93
C TYR A 8 3.72 -17.20 -20.25
N ASP A 9 2.40 -17.41 -20.30
CA ASP A 9 1.43 -16.38 -20.69
C ASP A 9 1.43 -15.21 -19.71
N LEU A 10 1.47 -15.49 -18.40
CA LEU A 10 1.54 -14.46 -17.36
C LEU A 10 2.88 -13.72 -17.39
N THR A 11 4.00 -14.45 -17.53
CA THR A 11 5.34 -13.82 -17.60
C THR A 11 5.44 -12.87 -18.78
N LYS A 12 4.91 -13.26 -19.94
CA LYS A 12 4.88 -12.41 -21.13
C LYS A 12 4.02 -11.16 -20.89
N SER A 13 2.79 -11.34 -20.41
CA SER A 13 1.87 -10.23 -20.11
C SER A 13 2.46 -9.26 -19.09
N PHE A 14 3.13 -9.77 -18.04
CA PHE A 14 3.81 -8.95 -17.05
C PHE A 14 4.92 -8.10 -17.67
N LYS A 15 5.77 -8.70 -18.51
CA LYS A 15 6.85 -7.97 -19.20
C LYS A 15 6.30 -6.88 -20.11
N GLU A 16 5.24 -7.16 -20.87
CA GLU A 16 4.58 -6.20 -21.75
C GLU A 16 3.98 -5.04 -20.94
N PHE A 17 3.32 -5.34 -19.81
CA PHE A 17 2.79 -4.32 -18.89
C PHE A 17 3.88 -3.46 -18.26
N LYS A 18 5.05 -4.04 -17.93
CA LYS A 18 6.18 -3.26 -17.42
C LYS A 18 6.85 -2.40 -18.49
N ALA A 19 6.86 -2.85 -19.74
CA ALA A 19 7.47 -2.13 -20.86
C ALA A 19 6.75 -0.81 -21.20
N ILE A 20 5.47 -0.65 -20.84
CA ILE A 20 4.73 0.61 -21.02
C ILE A 20 4.97 1.63 -19.89
N ASN A 21 6.04 1.47 -19.09
CA ASN A 21 6.42 2.34 -17.97
C ASN A 21 5.29 2.62 -16.96
N SER A 22 4.46 1.60 -16.69
CA SER A 22 3.38 1.72 -15.72
C SER A 22 3.93 1.85 -14.29
N SER A 23 3.53 2.94 -13.61
CA SER A 23 3.75 3.15 -12.17
C SER A 23 2.76 2.37 -11.29
N LYS A 24 1.73 1.75 -11.89
CA LYS A 24 0.71 0.99 -11.17
C LYS A 24 1.13 -0.47 -10.97
N PRO A 25 0.83 -1.09 -9.82
CA PRO A 25 1.02 -2.52 -9.64
C PRO A 25 0.09 -3.31 -10.57
N MET A 26 0.56 -4.48 -11.02
CA MET A 26 -0.25 -5.40 -11.82
C MET A 26 -0.97 -6.39 -10.89
N ILE A 27 -2.26 -6.61 -11.13
CA ILE A 27 -3.05 -7.68 -10.50
C ILE A 27 -3.58 -8.57 -11.64
N PRO A 28 -2.93 -9.72 -11.91
CA PRO A 28 -3.34 -10.58 -13.02
C PRO A 28 -4.65 -11.33 -12.74
N THR A 29 -5.36 -11.64 -13.82
CA THR A 29 -6.58 -12.44 -13.82
C THR A 29 -6.31 -13.78 -14.48
N GLY A 30 -6.50 -14.87 -13.72
CA GLY A 30 -6.36 -16.24 -14.20
C GLY A 30 -7.70 -16.86 -14.61
N PRO A 31 -7.68 -17.96 -15.39
CA PRO A 31 -8.90 -18.64 -15.79
C PRO A 31 -9.42 -19.64 -14.74
N ALA A 32 -10.73 -19.70 -14.61
CA ALA A 32 -11.54 -20.58 -13.78
C ALA A 32 -12.92 -20.81 -14.46
N PHE A 33 -12.93 -20.84 -15.80
CA PHE A 33 -14.10 -21.11 -16.64
C PHE A 33 -13.76 -22.19 -17.67
N ARG A 34 -14.77 -22.75 -18.34
CA ARG A 34 -14.58 -23.66 -19.48
C ARG A 34 -15.11 -23.06 -20.77
N GLU A 35 -14.48 -23.40 -21.89
CA GLU A 35 -14.93 -22.97 -23.21
C GLU A 35 -14.55 -23.99 -24.28
N SER A 36 -15.53 -24.45 -25.07
CA SER A 36 -15.31 -25.32 -26.24
C SER A 36 -14.38 -26.51 -25.98
N GLY A 37 -14.59 -27.21 -24.87
CA GLY A 37 -13.79 -28.39 -24.48
C GLY A 37 -12.47 -28.07 -23.78
N TRP A 38 -12.13 -26.80 -23.61
CA TRP A 38 -10.98 -26.34 -22.82
C TRP A 38 -11.43 -25.94 -21.42
N GLN A 39 -10.60 -26.25 -20.42
CA GLN A 39 -10.75 -25.76 -19.05
C GLN A 39 -9.38 -25.79 -18.36
N PRO A 40 -9.13 -24.90 -17.39
CA PRO A 40 -7.94 -24.97 -16.57
C PRO A 40 -8.05 -26.11 -15.56
N THR A 41 -6.91 -26.68 -15.22
CA THR A 41 -6.77 -27.64 -14.13
C THR A 41 -6.41 -26.93 -12.82
N PRO A 42 -6.65 -27.55 -11.66
CA PRO A 42 -6.17 -27.02 -10.38
C PRO A 42 -4.66 -26.76 -10.37
N ALA A 43 -3.86 -27.66 -10.97
CA ALA A 43 -2.41 -27.50 -11.04
C ALA A 43 -2.01 -26.24 -11.83
N GLU A 44 -2.63 -25.99 -12.98
CA GLU A 44 -2.36 -24.81 -13.79
C GLU A 44 -2.76 -23.51 -13.08
N VAL A 45 -3.87 -23.52 -12.33
CA VAL A 45 -4.27 -22.35 -11.55
C VAL A 45 -3.31 -22.11 -10.39
N LYS A 46 -2.82 -23.17 -9.74
CA LYS A 46 -1.77 -23.04 -8.73
C LYS A 46 -0.47 -22.47 -9.35
N ASP A 47 -0.06 -22.95 -10.51
CA ASP A 47 1.14 -22.47 -11.22
C ASP A 47 1.00 -21.00 -11.65
N PHE A 48 -0.20 -20.59 -12.08
CA PHE A 48 -0.53 -19.19 -12.35
C PHE A 48 -0.34 -18.32 -11.10
N LEU A 49 -0.92 -18.74 -9.97
CA LEU A 49 -0.82 -17.99 -8.71
C LEU A 49 0.62 -17.95 -8.19
N ASP A 50 1.37 -19.05 -8.29
CA ASP A 50 2.79 -19.10 -7.92
C ASP A 50 3.66 -18.21 -8.81
N CYS A 51 3.37 -18.16 -10.11
CA CYS A 51 4.01 -17.24 -11.05
C CYS A 51 3.69 -15.78 -10.71
N ALA A 52 2.42 -15.46 -10.39
CA ALA A 52 2.04 -14.11 -9.98
C ALA A 52 2.82 -13.66 -8.73
N LYS A 53 2.95 -14.54 -7.72
CA LYS A 53 3.78 -14.27 -6.54
C LYS A 53 5.25 -14.07 -6.88
N SER A 54 5.82 -14.94 -7.72
CA SER A 54 7.26 -14.88 -8.07
C SER A 54 7.62 -13.64 -8.88
N LEU A 55 6.68 -13.10 -9.66
CA LEU A 55 6.79 -11.82 -10.37
C LEU A 55 6.59 -10.59 -9.47
N GLY A 56 6.28 -10.79 -8.19
CA GLY A 56 6.07 -9.70 -7.23
C GLY A 56 4.70 -9.02 -7.34
N CYS A 57 3.69 -9.68 -7.89
CA CYS A 57 2.32 -9.15 -7.88
C CYS A 57 1.80 -9.13 -6.44
N THR A 58 1.06 -8.08 -6.07
CA THR A 58 0.50 -7.92 -4.71
C THR A 58 -0.78 -8.72 -4.49
N GLY A 59 -1.38 -9.23 -5.56
CA GLY A 59 -2.56 -10.09 -5.54
C GLY A 59 -2.79 -10.68 -6.93
N ALA A 60 -3.78 -11.57 -7.04
CA ALA A 60 -4.30 -12.11 -8.29
C ALA A 60 -5.80 -12.43 -8.11
N ASN A 61 -6.56 -12.47 -9.21
CA ASN A 61 -7.97 -12.90 -9.18
C ASN A 61 -8.23 -13.96 -10.26
N MET A 62 -9.42 -14.56 -10.21
CA MET A 62 -9.82 -15.64 -11.11
C MET A 62 -11.16 -15.31 -11.79
N TYR A 63 -11.24 -15.55 -13.09
CA TYR A 63 -12.45 -15.44 -13.88
C TYR A 63 -12.83 -16.82 -14.43
N SER A 64 -14.04 -17.35 -14.31
CA SER A 64 -15.27 -16.71 -13.85
C SER A 64 -15.77 -17.31 -12.52
N TRP A 65 -16.46 -16.49 -11.73
CA TRP A 65 -17.05 -16.92 -10.46
C TRP A 65 -18.07 -18.05 -10.66
N ASP A 66 -18.97 -17.89 -11.64
CA ASP A 66 -20.11 -18.79 -11.84
C ASP A 66 -19.66 -20.20 -12.25
N ASP A 67 -18.74 -20.33 -13.22
CA ASP A 67 -18.21 -21.62 -13.65
C ASP A 67 -17.36 -22.27 -12.57
N SER A 68 -16.52 -21.48 -11.88
CA SER A 68 -15.64 -22.01 -10.83
C SER A 68 -16.42 -22.70 -9.71
N ARG A 69 -17.59 -22.17 -9.33
CA ARG A 69 -18.41 -22.75 -8.25
C ARG A 69 -19.30 -23.90 -8.68
N THR A 70 -19.69 -23.95 -9.96
CA THR A 70 -20.72 -24.90 -10.43
C THR A 70 -20.13 -26.04 -11.26
N VAL A 71 -19.11 -25.74 -12.06
CA VAL A 71 -18.54 -26.66 -13.06
C VAL A 71 -17.12 -27.08 -12.70
N LEU A 72 -16.33 -26.18 -12.12
CA LEU A 72 -14.92 -26.41 -11.80
C LEU A 72 -14.64 -26.31 -10.29
N PRO A 73 -15.35 -27.08 -9.43
CA PRO A 73 -15.24 -26.95 -7.98
C PRO A 73 -13.81 -27.23 -7.47
N ASP A 74 -13.04 -28.07 -8.14
CA ASP A 74 -11.65 -28.34 -7.78
C ASP A 74 -10.74 -27.14 -8.05
N VAL A 75 -10.99 -26.40 -9.13
CA VAL A 75 -10.29 -25.14 -9.42
C VAL A 75 -10.66 -24.10 -8.37
N TRP A 76 -11.95 -23.98 -8.05
CA TRP A 76 -12.42 -23.12 -6.96
C TRP A 76 -11.73 -23.45 -5.63
N ASN A 77 -11.71 -24.73 -5.24
CA ASN A 77 -11.10 -25.19 -4.01
C ASN A 77 -9.60 -24.89 -3.98
N GLN A 78 -8.91 -25.05 -5.11
CA GLN A 78 -7.49 -24.72 -5.21
C GLN A 78 -7.22 -23.24 -4.98
N VAL A 79 -8.06 -22.35 -5.52
CA VAL A 79 -7.95 -20.89 -5.35
C VAL A 79 -8.32 -20.48 -3.92
N ALA A 80 -9.45 -20.98 -3.42
CA ALA A 80 -9.96 -20.66 -2.08
C ALA A 80 -9.00 -21.09 -0.96
N ASN A 81 -8.33 -22.23 -1.14
CA ASN A 81 -7.34 -22.76 -0.19
C ASN A 81 -5.91 -22.29 -0.48
N TYR A 82 -5.70 -21.51 -1.54
CA TYR A 82 -4.36 -21.04 -1.88
C TYR A 82 -3.83 -20.12 -0.79
N SER A 83 -2.69 -20.48 -0.20
CA SER A 83 -2.00 -19.61 0.74
C SER A 83 -1.32 -18.47 -0.01
N TRP A 84 -2.09 -17.42 -0.26
CA TRP A 84 -1.52 -16.11 -0.54
C TRP A 84 -1.08 -15.55 0.80
N PRO A 85 0.21 -15.23 1.02
CA PRO A 85 0.61 -14.60 2.26
C PRO A 85 -0.26 -13.36 2.43
N ALA A 86 -0.99 -13.27 3.55
CA ALA A 86 -1.62 -12.01 3.94
C ALA A 86 -0.58 -10.91 3.72
N PRO A 87 -0.95 -9.75 3.15
CA PRO A 87 0.03 -8.72 2.84
C PRO A 87 0.88 -8.54 4.09
N SER A 88 2.11 -9.05 4.01
CA SER A 88 3.14 -8.63 4.91
C SER A 88 3.35 -7.21 4.46
N GLN A 89 2.70 -6.26 5.11
CA GLN A 89 3.44 -5.05 5.36
C GLN A 89 4.64 -5.53 6.19
N PRO A 90 5.83 -5.44 5.60
CA PRO A 90 6.33 -4.17 5.13
C PRO A 90 6.47 -4.09 3.60
N ILE A 91 6.02 -2.97 3.02
CA ILE A 91 6.76 -2.29 1.94
C ILE A 91 8.26 -2.55 2.21
N PRO A 92 9.05 -3.12 1.27
CA PRO A 92 10.48 -3.33 1.50
C PRO A 92 11.03 -2.05 2.11
N PRO A 93 11.75 -2.07 3.26
CA PRO A 93 12.01 -0.89 4.08
C PRO A 93 12.49 0.21 3.17
N SER A 94 11.53 1.04 2.79
CA SER A 94 11.79 2.03 1.79
C SER A 94 12.46 3.09 2.61
N ASN A 95 13.69 3.41 2.21
CA ASN A 95 14.44 4.48 2.85
C ASN A 95 13.76 5.84 2.64
N ASP A 96 12.65 5.88 1.88
CA ASP A 96 11.79 7.03 1.73
C ASP A 96 11.33 7.55 3.09
N ILE A 97 11.30 8.87 3.17
CA ILE A 97 10.96 9.58 4.39
C ILE A 97 9.50 9.33 4.80
N LEU A 98 8.60 9.08 3.84
CA LEU A 98 7.18 8.87 4.10
C LEU A 98 6.94 7.55 4.85
N ASP A 99 7.66 6.48 4.47
CA ASP A 99 7.57 5.20 5.17
C ASP A 99 8.06 5.33 6.61
N LYS A 100 9.20 6.00 6.82
CA LYS A 100 9.73 6.28 8.16
C LYS A 100 8.78 7.13 8.99
N PHE A 101 8.11 8.09 8.35
CA PHE A 101 7.09 8.93 8.98
C PHE A 101 5.87 8.11 9.43
N PHE A 102 5.31 7.23 8.58
CA PHE A 102 4.18 6.38 8.96
C PHE A 102 4.54 5.30 9.98
N VAL A 103 5.79 4.82 9.98
CA VAL A 103 6.30 3.99 11.08
C VAL A 103 6.23 4.79 12.38
N MET A 104 6.74 6.03 12.41
CA MET A 104 6.69 6.88 13.60
C MET A 104 5.26 7.07 14.13
N LEU A 105 4.29 7.34 13.24
CA LEU A 105 2.88 7.50 13.60
C LEU A 105 2.31 6.23 14.24
N ASN A 106 2.50 5.08 13.60
CA ASN A 106 1.90 3.80 14.03
C ASN A 106 2.63 3.16 15.23
N THR A 107 3.90 3.51 15.50
CA THR A 107 4.63 3.02 16.68
C THR A 107 4.60 3.99 17.85
N VAL A 108 3.94 5.15 17.72
CA VAL A 108 3.84 6.18 18.77
C VAL A 108 5.22 6.65 19.25
N THR A 109 6.22 6.61 18.38
CA THR A 109 7.61 7.00 18.71
C THR A 109 7.88 8.44 18.25
N TYR A 110 7.12 9.41 18.76
CA TYR A 110 7.17 10.80 18.31
C TYR A 110 8.56 11.45 18.50
N ASP A 111 9.44 10.90 19.34
CA ASP A 111 10.86 11.25 19.40
C ASP A 111 11.58 11.16 18.03
N LYS A 112 11.16 10.24 17.16
CA LYS A 112 11.73 10.09 15.81
C LYS A 112 11.54 11.33 14.94
N VAL A 113 10.66 12.27 15.30
CA VAL A 113 10.57 13.58 14.64
C VAL A 113 11.94 14.26 14.58
N LEU A 114 12.78 14.11 15.61
CA LEU A 114 14.11 14.74 15.68
C LEU A 114 15.09 14.21 14.61
N ASP A 115 14.86 12.99 14.13
CA ASP A 115 15.65 12.36 13.07
C ASP A 115 15.06 12.64 11.67
N LEU A 116 13.74 12.74 11.59
CA LEU A 116 13.01 12.90 10.32
C LEU A 116 12.99 14.34 9.82
N TYR A 117 13.02 15.33 10.72
CA TYR A 117 12.91 16.75 10.37
C TYR A 117 14.28 17.45 10.41
N THR A 118 14.43 18.44 9.54
CA THR A 118 15.53 19.42 9.62
C THR A 118 15.38 20.30 10.87
N ASP A 119 16.48 20.91 11.34
CA ASP A 119 16.47 21.70 12.58
C ASP A 119 15.55 22.93 12.47
N ASP A 120 15.48 23.53 11.28
CA ASP A 120 14.67 24.70 10.94
C ASP A 120 13.33 24.35 10.28
N ALA A 121 12.91 23.07 10.33
CA ALA A 121 11.70 22.63 9.66
C ALA A 121 10.44 23.39 10.10
N VAL A 122 9.50 23.52 9.17
CA VAL A 122 8.22 24.20 9.42
C VAL A 122 7.05 23.24 9.19
N HIS A 123 6.16 23.12 10.16
CA HIS A 123 4.90 22.41 10.05
C HIS A 123 3.74 23.39 10.04
N VAL A 124 2.86 23.32 9.05
CA VAL A 124 1.75 24.24 8.83
C VAL A 124 0.44 23.46 8.85
N SER A 125 -0.49 23.86 9.71
CA SER A 125 -1.89 23.43 9.69
C SER A 125 -2.80 24.64 9.47
N SER A 126 -4.11 24.39 9.38
CA SER A 126 -5.12 25.46 9.35
C SER A 126 -5.11 26.34 10.61
N GLU A 127 -4.65 25.81 11.74
CA GLU A 127 -4.68 26.50 13.04
C GLU A 127 -3.43 27.35 13.28
N LYS A 128 -2.26 26.86 12.85
CA LYS A 128 -0.97 27.50 13.18
C LYS A 128 0.16 27.00 12.30
N THR A 129 1.23 27.80 12.31
CA THR A 129 2.55 27.39 11.86
C THR A 129 3.43 27.08 13.07
N ILE A 130 4.12 25.93 13.04
CA ILE A 130 5.06 25.48 14.06
C ILE A 130 6.44 25.42 13.41
N GLN A 131 7.43 26.09 14.01
CA GLN A 131 8.81 26.09 13.52
C GLN A 131 9.73 25.37 14.48
N GLY A 132 10.69 24.62 13.92
CA GLY A 132 11.72 23.88 14.64
C GLY A 132 11.26 22.48 15.03
N LYS A 133 12.12 21.48 14.81
CA LYS A 133 11.80 20.06 15.02
C LYS A 133 11.39 19.71 16.46
N ASP A 134 11.89 20.43 17.46
CA ASP A 134 11.50 20.21 18.87
C ASP A 134 10.04 20.57 19.12
N ASN A 135 9.56 21.67 18.53
CA ASN A 135 8.15 22.07 18.65
C ASN A 135 7.24 21.15 17.82
N ILE A 136 7.71 20.69 16.67
CA ILE A 136 7.00 19.69 15.84
C ILE A 136 6.89 18.36 16.60
N ARG A 137 7.93 17.96 17.34
CA ARG A 137 7.89 16.78 18.21
C ARG A 137 6.81 16.90 19.28
N VAL A 138 6.68 18.07 19.92
CA VAL A 138 5.61 18.34 20.90
C VAL A 138 4.23 18.20 20.26
N PHE A 139 4.04 18.71 19.04
CA PHE A 139 2.79 18.55 18.30
C PHE A 139 2.43 17.08 18.07
N TYR A 140 3.35 16.27 17.56
CA TYR A 140 3.08 14.83 17.39
C TYR A 140 2.93 14.08 18.71
N GLY A 141 3.61 14.51 19.77
CA GLY A 141 3.39 14.00 21.13
C GLY A 141 1.94 14.21 21.58
N GLN A 142 1.39 15.41 21.38
CA GLN A 142 -0.01 15.70 21.67
C GLN A 142 -0.95 14.89 20.76
N LEU A 143 -0.71 14.89 19.45
CA LEU A 143 -1.54 14.17 18.49
C LEU A 143 -1.59 12.67 18.79
N LEU A 144 -0.44 12.03 18.97
CA LEU A 144 -0.34 10.57 19.08
C LEU A 144 -0.56 10.04 20.50
N ALA A 145 -0.33 10.84 21.55
CA ALA A 145 -0.60 10.39 22.92
C ALA A 145 -2.01 10.78 23.39
N ASN A 146 -2.51 11.93 22.95
CA ASN A 146 -3.76 12.49 23.47
C ASN A 146 -4.89 12.42 22.46
N ASN A 147 -4.71 12.88 21.23
CA ASN A 147 -5.84 12.99 20.29
C ASN A 147 -6.17 11.65 19.60
N LEU A 148 -5.15 10.90 19.19
CA LEU A 148 -5.25 9.64 18.43
C LEU A 148 -4.34 8.55 19.05
N PRO A 149 -4.48 8.21 20.34
CA PRO A 149 -3.67 7.17 20.99
C PRO A 149 -3.83 5.82 20.32
N ALA A 150 -2.70 5.13 20.11
CA ALA A 150 -2.65 3.84 19.42
C ALA A 150 -3.42 3.86 18.08
N GLY A 151 -3.42 5.00 17.40
CA GLY A 151 -4.11 5.17 16.12
C GLY A 151 -3.52 4.27 15.04
N ASN A 152 -4.39 3.71 14.21
CA ASN A 152 -4.00 2.94 13.04
C ASN A 152 -4.00 3.86 11.81
N PHE A 153 -2.84 4.43 11.49
CA PHE A 153 -2.65 5.36 10.38
C PHE A 153 -2.38 4.60 9.08
N LYS A 154 -3.16 4.88 8.03
CA LYS A 154 -3.04 4.24 6.71
C LYS A 154 -3.00 5.28 5.61
N ILE A 155 -2.01 5.17 4.71
CA ILE A 155 -1.99 5.92 3.45
C ILE A 155 -3.12 5.39 2.55
N THR A 156 -3.92 6.28 1.99
CA THR A 156 -4.99 5.95 1.03
C THR A 156 -4.62 6.31 -0.40
N ASN A 157 -3.81 7.35 -0.59
CA ASN A 157 -3.26 7.74 -1.89
C ASN A 157 -1.92 8.45 -1.71
N GLN A 158 -1.06 8.39 -2.73
CA GLN A 158 0.26 9.02 -2.71
C GLN A 158 0.68 9.42 -4.12
N THR A 159 1.26 10.62 -4.24
CA THR A 159 1.94 11.11 -5.44
C THR A 159 3.34 11.57 -5.06
N ASN A 160 4.35 11.02 -5.73
CA ASN A 160 5.74 11.34 -5.52
C ASN A 160 6.27 12.18 -6.67
N ASN A 161 6.84 13.34 -6.36
CA ASN A 161 7.46 14.21 -7.36
C ASN A 161 8.77 14.77 -6.82
N GLY A 162 9.89 14.18 -7.22
CA GLY A 162 11.23 14.58 -6.77
C GLY A 162 11.35 14.60 -5.25
N GLU A 163 11.56 15.78 -4.69
CA GLU A 163 11.71 16.05 -3.25
C GLU A 163 10.37 16.34 -2.54
N THR A 164 9.23 16.17 -3.20
CA THR A 164 7.91 16.38 -2.61
C THR A 164 7.13 15.06 -2.53
N ARG A 165 6.41 14.88 -1.42
CA ARG A 165 5.41 13.81 -1.23
C ARG A 165 4.06 14.47 -0.97
N HIS A 166 3.08 14.18 -1.80
CA HIS A 166 1.68 14.51 -1.52
C HIS A 166 0.94 13.21 -1.23
N PHE A 167 0.19 13.14 -0.15
CA PHE A 167 -0.49 11.90 0.23
C PHE A 167 -1.76 12.18 1.03
N THR A 168 -2.70 11.26 0.94
CA THR A 168 -3.90 11.24 1.77
C THR A 168 -3.85 10.03 2.71
N TRP A 169 -4.49 10.15 3.87
CA TRP A 169 -4.43 9.13 4.89
C TRP A 169 -5.70 9.11 5.75
N THR A 170 -5.93 7.97 6.40
CA THR A 170 -6.95 7.81 7.43
C THR A 170 -6.33 7.30 8.73
N CYS A 171 -7.01 7.55 9.85
CA CYS A 171 -6.64 7.01 11.14
C CYS A 171 -7.88 6.58 11.91
N THR A 172 -7.82 5.39 12.53
CA THR A 172 -8.79 4.97 13.54
C THR A 172 -8.11 4.82 14.89
N SER A 173 -8.62 5.49 15.92
CA SER A 173 -8.14 5.43 17.29
C SER A 173 -9.31 5.30 18.26
N SER A 174 -9.04 4.86 19.50
CA SER A 174 -10.05 4.79 20.56
C SER A 174 -10.63 6.15 20.97
N ARG A 175 -9.96 7.28 20.64
CA ARG A 175 -10.40 8.63 21.01
C ARG A 175 -10.92 9.47 19.84
N GLY A 176 -10.86 8.95 18.63
CA GLY A 176 -11.31 9.68 17.45
C GLY A 176 -10.86 9.01 16.16
N ASN A 177 -11.50 9.41 15.07
CA ASN A 177 -11.19 8.93 13.73
C ASN A 177 -10.88 10.11 12.80
N VAL A 178 -10.04 9.85 11.79
CA VAL A 178 -9.69 10.77 10.72
C VAL A 178 -9.96 10.07 9.40
N TYR A 179 -10.75 10.70 8.53
CA TYR A 179 -11.09 10.17 7.21
C TYR A 179 -10.64 11.06 6.05
N ASP A 180 -10.21 12.28 6.34
CA ASP A 180 -9.91 13.36 5.40
C ASP A 180 -8.44 13.84 5.50
N GLY A 181 -7.56 13.02 6.05
CA GLY A 181 -6.14 13.33 6.18
C GLY A 181 -5.49 13.61 4.82
N SER A 182 -4.82 14.75 4.68
CA SER A 182 -4.18 15.19 3.45
C SER A 182 -2.96 16.06 3.75
N ASP A 183 -1.80 15.57 3.35
CA ASP A 183 -0.52 16.13 3.75
C ASP A 183 0.42 16.33 2.55
N THR A 184 1.32 17.30 2.70
CA THR A 184 2.40 17.59 1.75
C THR A 184 3.71 17.75 2.50
N ILE A 185 4.68 16.89 2.19
CA ILE A 185 6.03 16.93 2.75
C ILE A 185 7.01 17.40 1.67
N GLY A 186 7.80 18.41 1.99
CA GLY A 186 8.99 18.80 1.25
C GLY A 186 10.26 18.27 1.90
N ILE A 187 11.14 17.72 1.08
CA ILE A 187 12.35 17.03 1.51
C ILE A 187 13.56 17.87 1.15
N LYS A 188 14.52 17.96 2.08
CA LYS A 188 15.84 18.54 1.86
C LYS A 188 16.87 17.66 2.55
N ASP A 189 17.91 17.25 1.83
CA ASP A 189 18.98 16.38 2.34
C ASP A 189 18.44 15.08 3.00
N GLY A 190 17.35 14.54 2.43
CA GLY A 190 16.69 13.33 2.93
C GLY A 190 15.85 13.52 4.21
N LYS A 191 15.65 14.76 4.68
CA LYS A 191 14.82 15.11 5.84
C LYS A 191 13.67 16.03 5.47
N ILE A 192 12.64 16.09 6.32
CA ILE A 192 11.49 16.96 6.14
C ILE A 192 11.90 18.41 6.45
N ALA A 193 11.78 19.29 5.47
CA ALA A 193 12.04 20.72 5.59
C ALA A 193 10.75 21.53 5.79
N TYR A 194 9.67 21.13 5.10
CA TYR A 194 8.34 21.68 5.35
C TYR A 194 7.27 20.58 5.30
N HIS A 195 6.22 20.76 6.09
CA HIS A 195 5.10 19.84 6.16
C HIS A 195 3.80 20.63 6.26
N TYR A 196 2.92 20.49 5.26
CA TYR A 196 1.55 20.97 5.33
C TYR A 196 0.64 19.80 5.69
N THR A 197 -0.22 19.97 6.68
CA THR A 197 -1.12 18.90 7.14
C THR A 197 -2.54 19.43 7.31
N HIS A 198 -3.50 18.67 6.81
CA HIS A 198 -4.92 18.91 6.99
C HIS A 198 -5.61 17.60 7.42
N PHE A 199 -6.46 17.68 8.44
CA PHE A 199 -7.37 16.60 8.84
C PHE A 199 -8.43 17.14 9.80
N THR A 200 -9.52 16.40 9.97
CA THR A 200 -10.50 16.59 11.05
C THR A 200 -10.58 15.33 11.91
N ILE A 201 -10.79 15.51 13.21
CA ILE A 201 -11.02 14.40 14.15
C ILE A 201 -12.52 14.36 14.47
N SER A 202 -13.14 13.20 14.18
CA SER A 202 -14.54 12.88 14.48
C SER A 202 -14.67 11.85 15.60
#